data_AF-F8NJX1-F1
#
_entry.id   AF-F8NJX1-F1
#
_cell.length_a   1.000
_cell.length_b   1.000
_cell.length_c   1.000
_cell.angle_alpha   90.00
_cell.angle_beta   90.00
_cell.angle_gamma   90.00
#
_symmetry.space_group_name_H-M   'P 1'
#
loop_
_entity.id
_entity.type
_entity.pdbx_description
1 polymer ?
#
loop_
_entity_poly.entity_id
_entity_poly.type
_entity_poly.pdbx_seq_one_letter_code
_entity_poly.pdbx_strand_id
1 'polypeptide(L)'
;MEFGPGGLAELKDKIDISQLTLKACGQNHVDRGMFYCLWRNGHCIFVQAEPFCRPDIDYSNYYQDFSPENTAYNYVLEVLQTMLDQIEFGRSNWAYLVRQKDGMYRLIYKNRRLIKDCEIWTKTVDLLDIEVTKFLFLNDWIGKYEGREVDLLIGWDDSFACCVTMTNQGHKTMCSLGLSKYTYDLIAHVTYNGLLIGLMTEAALGRQIIASDRAAVYEAVADIQSHGILHGGLLEDNIYVTDQGIRFTNLSAVTYYHDRDELAKEAEILHWKILARIFDVQVDSNDRIGPIRNIKTNTIVIPRLPTPDRPLSATQELAMMHLIWSIYITPMKGGWKPFCDPQKYAWRYLVENTMKKWSAQNLGKGHENKQWRHRKKVITAPRDVLETEEDVIDTATHYDQDEPLAISLRSSKGRLHPYHRPALSKKIIVSFED
;
A
#
# COMPACT_ATOMS: atom_id res chain seq x y z
N MET A 1 7.23 11.36 18.39
CA MET A 1 6.12 12.27 18.09
C MET A 1 5.20 11.42 17.26
N GLU A 2 4.43 10.60 17.98
CA GLU A 2 3.31 9.93 17.33
C GLU A 2 2.34 11.04 16.98
N PHE A 3 1.88 11.07 15.73
CA PHE A 3 0.82 11.98 15.36
C PHE A 3 -0.42 11.57 16.16
N GLY A 4 -1.07 12.55 16.80
CA GLY A 4 -2.40 12.35 17.34
C GLY A 4 -3.37 11.89 16.23
N PRO A 5 -4.62 11.56 16.56
CA PRO A 5 -5.60 11.16 15.55
C PRO A 5 -5.71 12.16 14.37
N GLY A 6 -5.38 13.44 14.60
CA GLY A 6 -5.39 14.53 13.61
C GLY A 6 -4.33 14.50 12.50
N GLY A 7 -3.35 13.60 12.54
CA GLY A 7 -2.44 13.34 11.39
C GLY A 7 -1.60 14.54 10.94
N LEU A 8 -1.43 14.71 9.62
CA LEU A 8 -0.66 15.79 9.00
C LEU A 8 -1.35 17.15 9.12
N ALA A 9 -2.68 17.19 9.13
CA ALA A 9 -3.42 18.44 9.25
C ALA A 9 -3.07 19.14 10.57
N GLU A 10 -3.09 18.39 11.68
CA GLU A 10 -2.68 18.92 12.98
C GLU A 10 -1.20 19.35 13.00
N LEU A 11 -0.34 18.68 12.21
CA LEU A 11 1.06 19.06 12.10
C LEU A 11 1.25 20.35 11.31
N LYS A 12 0.52 20.52 10.19
CA LYS A 12 0.52 21.74 9.36
C LYS A 12 0.11 22.96 10.16
N ASP A 13 -0.85 22.81 11.08
CA ASP A 13 -1.32 23.89 11.93
C ASP A 13 -0.27 24.33 12.98
N LYS A 14 0.66 23.42 13.33
CA LYS A 14 1.64 23.64 14.41
C LYS A 14 3.04 23.99 13.90
N ILE A 15 3.44 23.43 12.76
CA ILE A 15 4.81 23.48 12.22
C ILE A 15 4.73 23.60 10.71
N ASP A 16 5.63 24.38 10.10
CA ASP A 16 5.82 24.36 8.66
C ASP A 16 6.38 22.99 8.22
N ILE A 17 5.51 22.15 7.65
CA ILE A 17 5.88 20.81 7.18
C ILE A 17 6.44 20.81 5.76
N SER A 18 6.43 21.95 5.06
CA SER A 18 6.84 22.03 3.65
C SER A 18 8.28 21.56 3.43
N GLN A 19 9.14 21.73 4.44
CA GLN A 19 10.54 21.31 4.39
C GLN A 19 10.81 19.93 4.99
N LEU A 20 9.82 19.33 5.67
CA LEU A 20 9.96 18.03 6.31
C LEU A 20 9.86 16.90 5.28
N THR A 21 10.71 15.90 5.42
CA THR A 21 10.57 14.65 4.65
C THR A 21 9.91 13.61 5.54
N LEU A 22 8.85 13.02 5.03
CA LEU A 22 8.11 11.97 5.71
C LEU A 22 8.42 10.65 5.05
N LYS A 23 8.71 9.62 5.84
CA LYS A 23 8.55 8.23 5.42
C LYS A 23 7.07 7.89 5.56
N ALA A 24 6.33 7.92 4.45
CA ALA A 24 4.89 7.64 4.45
C ALA A 24 4.63 6.14 4.65
N CYS A 25 5.33 5.30 3.89
CA CYS A 25 5.23 3.84 3.99
C CYS A 25 6.49 3.14 3.46
N GLY A 26 6.49 1.81 3.49
CA GLY A 26 7.52 0.98 2.89
C GLY A 26 7.51 -0.45 3.40
N GLN A 27 8.13 -1.35 2.64
CA GLN A 27 8.15 -2.78 2.95
C GLN A 27 9.39 -3.44 2.36
N ASN A 28 9.82 -4.56 2.94
CA ASN A 28 10.83 -5.44 2.34
C ASN A 28 10.13 -6.59 1.60
N HIS A 29 10.35 -6.67 0.30
CA HIS A 29 9.98 -7.83 -0.52
C HIS A 29 11.24 -8.66 -0.80
N VAL A 30 11.12 -9.97 -0.56
CA VAL A 30 12.25 -10.91 -0.60
C VAL A 30 12.92 -10.92 -1.98
N ASP A 31 12.11 -10.88 -3.02
CA ASP A 31 12.52 -10.98 -4.42
C ASP A 31 12.65 -9.61 -5.11
N ARG A 32 11.85 -8.63 -4.68
CA ARG A 32 11.73 -7.34 -5.37
C ARG A 32 12.52 -6.21 -4.75
N GLY A 33 13.01 -6.35 -3.53
CA GLY A 33 13.79 -5.29 -2.87
C GLY A 33 13.11 -4.66 -1.67
N MET A 34 13.80 -3.68 -1.09
CA MET A 34 13.24 -2.82 -0.05
C MET A 34 12.64 -1.57 -0.67
N PHE A 35 11.43 -1.23 -0.26
CA PHE A 35 10.67 -0.12 -0.81
C PHE A 35 10.38 0.92 0.27
N TYR A 36 10.43 2.18 -0.15
CA TYR A 36 10.19 3.35 0.70
C TYR A 36 9.35 4.35 -0.07
N CYS A 37 8.25 4.81 0.51
CA CYS A 37 7.54 5.99 0.01
C CYS A 37 8.00 7.20 0.83
N LEU A 38 8.66 8.13 0.17
CA LEU A 38 9.06 9.41 0.76
C LEU A 38 8.10 10.49 0.27
N TRP A 39 7.67 11.36 1.18
CA TRP A 39 6.79 12.48 0.87
C TRP A 39 7.40 13.79 1.37
N ARG A 40 7.30 14.84 0.57
CA ARG A 40 7.73 16.20 0.91
C ARG A 40 6.93 17.19 0.07
N ASN A 41 6.27 18.15 0.73
CA ASN A 41 5.57 19.26 0.08
C ASN A 41 4.60 18.82 -1.05
N GLY A 42 3.72 17.87 -0.77
CA GLY A 42 2.76 17.35 -1.77
C GLY A 42 3.33 16.33 -2.75
N HIS A 43 4.65 16.29 -2.92
CA HIS A 43 5.31 15.36 -3.82
C HIS A 43 5.67 14.05 -3.12
N CYS A 44 5.40 12.93 -3.80
CA CYS A 44 5.88 11.62 -3.38
C CYS A 44 6.95 11.09 -4.35
N ILE A 45 7.88 10.30 -3.80
CA ILE A 45 8.82 9.48 -4.57
C ILE A 45 8.94 8.10 -3.92
N PHE A 46 8.84 7.07 -4.75
CA PHE A 46 9.04 5.68 -4.34
C PHE A 46 10.50 5.30 -4.58
N VAL A 47 11.18 4.87 -3.52
CA VAL A 47 12.58 4.45 -3.59
C VAL A 47 12.65 2.94 -3.43
N GLN A 48 13.27 2.28 -4.40
CA GLN A 48 13.56 0.85 -4.37
C GLN A 48 15.06 0.64 -4.15
N ALA A 49 15.41 -0.05 -3.08
CA ALA A 49 16.76 -0.50 -2.76
C ALA A 49 16.92 -2.01 -3.01
N GLU A 50 18.16 -2.47 -3.06
CA GLU A 50 18.45 -3.90 -3.27
C GLU A 50 17.78 -4.77 -2.19
N PRO A 51 17.30 -5.97 -2.53
CA PRO A 51 16.73 -6.89 -1.55
C PRO A 51 17.75 -7.28 -0.48
N PHE A 52 17.26 -7.41 0.75
CA PHE A 52 17.99 -8.06 1.83
C PHE A 52 17.29 -9.36 2.19
N CYS A 53 17.92 -10.48 1.85
CA CYS A 53 17.45 -11.83 2.17
C CYS A 53 18.60 -12.73 2.56
N ARG A 54 18.48 -13.34 3.73
CA ARG A 54 19.37 -14.38 4.22
C ARG A 54 19.05 -15.68 3.48
N PRO A 55 20.04 -16.32 2.83
CA PRO A 55 19.79 -17.51 2.02
C PRO A 55 19.27 -18.71 2.83
N ASP A 56 19.50 -18.72 4.14
CA ASP A 56 19.20 -19.86 5.03
C ASP A 56 17.86 -19.70 5.79
N ILE A 57 17.03 -18.74 5.41
CA ILE A 57 15.75 -18.48 6.08
C ILE A 57 14.60 -18.78 5.15
N ASP A 58 13.67 -19.58 5.66
CA ASP A 58 12.39 -19.77 5.02
C ASP A 58 11.49 -18.56 5.29
N TYR A 59 11.42 -17.68 4.29
CA TYR A 59 10.55 -16.50 4.30
C TYR A 59 9.07 -16.84 4.06
N SER A 60 8.69 -18.12 3.90
CA SER A 60 7.30 -18.54 3.83
C SER A 60 6.54 -18.25 5.13
N ASN A 61 7.26 -18.19 6.27
CA ASN A 61 6.70 -17.90 7.58
C ASN A 61 7.10 -16.50 8.06
N TYR A 62 6.37 -15.49 7.62
CA TYR A 62 6.61 -14.07 7.89
C TYR A 62 6.40 -13.65 9.37
N TYR A 63 6.12 -14.59 10.28
CA TYR A 63 5.84 -14.31 11.69
C TYR A 63 7.07 -14.40 12.61
N GLN A 64 8.23 -14.82 12.10
CA GLN A 64 9.47 -14.93 12.87
C GLN A 64 10.17 -13.58 13.09
N ASP A 65 11.00 -13.50 14.14
CA ASP A 65 11.76 -12.29 14.48
C ASP A 65 12.86 -12.02 13.43
N PHE A 66 12.56 -11.18 12.45
CA PHE A 66 13.46 -10.76 11.39
C PHE A 66 14.36 -9.58 11.80
N SER A 67 15.00 -9.67 12.97
CA SER A 67 15.85 -8.58 13.47
C SER A 67 16.95 -8.15 12.48
N PRO A 68 17.60 -9.02 11.67
CA PRO A 68 18.58 -8.60 10.67
C PRO A 68 17.97 -7.91 9.44
N GLU A 69 16.81 -8.37 8.95
CA GLU A 69 16.09 -7.72 7.85
C GLU A 69 15.63 -6.32 8.26
N ASN A 70 15.09 -6.19 9.48
CA ASN A 70 14.75 -4.89 10.06
C ASN A 70 15.99 -4.00 10.20
N THR A 71 17.13 -4.57 10.60
CA THR A 71 18.40 -3.84 10.68
C THR A 71 18.86 -3.35 9.30
N ALA A 72 18.75 -4.18 8.26
CA ALA A 72 19.08 -3.80 6.89
C ALA A 72 18.12 -2.73 6.35
N TYR A 73 16.82 -2.87 6.62
CA TYR A 73 15.80 -1.91 6.25
C TYR A 73 16.02 -0.54 6.91
N ASN A 74 16.37 -0.53 8.21
CA ASN A 74 16.69 0.68 8.95
C ASN A 74 18.02 1.30 8.51
N TYR A 75 19.01 0.49 8.15
CA TYR A 75 20.27 1.00 7.60
C TYR A 75 20.05 1.74 6.27
N VAL A 76 19.17 1.24 5.40
CA VAL A 76 18.83 1.96 4.16
C VAL A 76 18.08 3.26 4.46
N LEU A 77 17.24 3.31 5.50
CA LEU A 77 16.64 4.58 5.95
C LEU A 77 17.69 5.60 6.41
N GLU A 78 18.74 5.17 7.11
CA GLU A 78 19.88 6.03 7.47
C GLU A 78 20.62 6.53 6.23
N VAL A 79 20.80 5.68 5.21
CA VAL A 79 21.36 6.11 3.92
C VAL A 79 20.45 7.15 3.26
N LEU A 80 19.14 6.93 3.22
CA LEU A 80 18.20 7.92 2.67
C LEU A 80 18.21 9.22 3.46
N GLN A 81 18.40 9.16 4.78
CA GLN A 81 18.56 10.33 5.63
C GLN A 81 19.75 11.20 5.22
N THR A 82 20.90 10.61 4.88
CA THR A 82 22.08 11.36 4.42
C THR A 82 21.89 11.97 3.04
N MET A 83 20.97 11.42 2.24
CA MET A 83 20.70 11.83 0.88
C MET A 83 19.52 12.81 0.74
N LEU A 84 18.84 13.19 1.83
CA LEU A 84 17.59 13.96 1.75
C LEU A 84 17.67 15.26 0.93
N ASP A 85 18.80 15.96 0.97
CA ASP A 85 19.01 17.20 0.19
C ASP A 85 19.28 16.94 -1.29
N GLN A 86 19.69 15.72 -1.65
CA GLN A 86 19.92 15.27 -3.03
C GLN A 86 18.67 14.65 -3.66
N ILE A 87 17.64 14.36 -2.85
CA ILE A 87 16.37 13.83 -3.36
C ILE A 87 15.58 14.96 -4.03
N GLU A 88 15.42 14.84 -5.33
CA GLU A 88 14.66 15.77 -6.18
C GLU A 88 13.19 15.34 -6.23
N PHE A 89 12.41 15.81 -5.25
CA PHE A 89 10.96 15.58 -5.21
C PHE A 89 10.29 16.24 -6.43
N GLY A 90 9.33 15.53 -7.04
CA GLY A 90 8.63 15.99 -8.24
C GLY A 90 9.32 15.63 -9.56
N ARG A 91 10.63 15.37 -9.57
CA ARG A 91 11.37 14.98 -10.79
C ARG A 91 10.84 13.70 -11.42
N SER A 92 10.55 12.71 -10.60
CA SER A 92 9.98 11.44 -11.03
C SER A 92 9.17 10.80 -9.91
N ASN A 93 8.35 9.80 -10.25
CA ASN A 93 7.61 9.04 -9.25
C ASN A 93 8.45 7.89 -8.63
N TRP A 94 9.54 7.48 -9.27
CA TRP A 94 10.38 6.35 -8.84
C TRP A 94 11.88 6.71 -8.78
N ALA A 95 12.60 6.12 -7.85
CA ALA A 95 14.05 6.08 -7.85
C ALA A 95 14.60 4.73 -7.40
N TYR A 96 15.68 4.29 -8.04
CA TYR A 96 16.46 3.15 -7.57
C TYR A 96 17.63 3.63 -6.72
N LEU A 97 17.73 3.12 -5.49
CA LEU A 97 18.89 3.33 -4.63
C LEU A 97 19.92 2.25 -4.93
N VAL A 98 20.99 2.62 -5.63
CA VAL A 98 22.02 1.70 -6.11
C VAL A 98 23.31 1.91 -5.34
N ARG A 99 23.86 0.83 -4.77
CA ARG A 99 25.19 0.83 -4.16
C ARG A 99 26.28 0.81 -5.25
N GLN A 100 27.22 1.73 -5.14
CA GLN A 100 28.39 1.86 -5.99
C GLN A 100 29.52 0.92 -5.53
N LYS A 101 30.55 0.73 -6.38
CA LYS A 101 31.70 -0.14 -6.06
C LYS A 101 32.55 0.38 -4.89
N ASP A 102 32.56 1.69 -4.68
CA ASP A 102 33.24 2.38 -3.58
C ASP A 102 32.45 2.33 -2.25
N GLY A 103 31.26 1.72 -2.25
CA GLY A 103 30.37 1.66 -1.09
C GLY A 103 29.43 2.87 -0.96
N MET A 104 29.57 3.88 -1.81
CA MET A 104 28.66 5.02 -1.85
C MET A 104 27.31 4.63 -2.45
N TYR A 105 26.30 5.47 -2.23
CA TYR A 105 24.96 5.28 -2.78
C TYR A 105 24.64 6.38 -3.78
N ARG A 106 23.89 6.02 -4.83
CA ARG A 106 23.29 6.98 -5.76
C ARG A 106 21.83 6.66 -6.03
N LEU A 107 21.05 7.69 -6.35
CA LEU A 107 19.68 7.56 -6.82
C LEU A 107 19.64 7.59 -8.34
N ILE A 108 18.90 6.66 -8.94
CA ILE A 108 18.61 6.64 -10.37
C ILE A 108 17.11 6.88 -10.54
N TYR A 109 16.75 8.09 -10.95
CA TYR A 109 15.37 8.53 -11.15
C TYR A 109 14.75 7.91 -12.40
N LYS A 110 13.52 7.42 -12.28
CA LYS A 110 12.71 6.85 -13.36
C LYS A 110 11.24 7.22 -13.18
N ASN A 111 10.54 7.40 -14.29
CA ASN A 111 9.08 7.41 -14.27
C ASN A 111 8.62 5.99 -14.53
N ARG A 112 7.99 5.36 -13.54
CA ARG A 112 7.56 3.97 -13.60
C ARG A 112 6.04 3.89 -13.63
N ARG A 113 5.47 3.23 -14.64
CA ARG A 113 4.03 2.95 -14.68
C ARG A 113 3.73 1.65 -13.93
N LEU A 114 3.30 1.79 -12.68
CA LEU A 114 2.97 0.65 -11.83
C LEU A 114 1.60 0.07 -12.15
N ILE A 115 0.59 0.93 -12.30
CA ILE A 115 -0.78 0.49 -12.60
C ILE A 115 -0.92 0.28 -14.11
N LYS A 116 -1.02 -1.00 -14.46
CA LYS A 116 -1.24 -1.49 -15.81
C LYS A 116 -2.70 -1.95 -15.92
N ASP A 117 -3.28 -1.76 -17.10
CA ASP A 117 -4.59 -2.32 -17.47
C ASP A 117 -5.76 -1.91 -16.57
N CYS A 118 -5.67 -0.75 -15.92
CA CYS A 118 -6.78 -0.17 -15.16
C CYS A 118 -7.56 0.77 -16.08
N GLU A 119 -8.81 0.41 -16.39
CA GLU A 119 -9.71 1.21 -17.21
C GLU A 119 -10.17 2.46 -16.46
N ILE A 120 -10.00 3.63 -17.07
CA ILE A 120 -10.48 4.90 -16.53
C ILE A 120 -11.93 5.11 -16.99
N TRP A 121 -12.88 4.98 -16.07
CA TRP A 121 -14.33 5.16 -16.33
C TRP A 121 -14.99 6.26 -15.48
N THR A 122 -14.19 7.00 -14.71
CA THR A 122 -14.59 8.23 -14.01
C THR A 122 -13.49 9.29 -14.20
N LYS A 123 -13.71 10.52 -13.72
CA LYS A 123 -12.74 11.62 -13.87
C LYS A 123 -11.36 11.27 -13.30
N THR A 124 -10.34 11.94 -13.80
CA THR A 124 -8.98 11.92 -13.24
C THR A 124 -8.74 13.16 -12.39
N VAL A 125 -7.98 13.01 -11.32
CA VAL A 125 -7.56 14.10 -10.42
C VAL A 125 -6.06 13.95 -10.17
N ASP A 126 -5.29 15.04 -10.26
CA ASP A 126 -3.88 14.99 -9.89
C ASP A 126 -3.74 14.95 -8.37
N LEU A 127 -2.80 14.16 -7.85
CA LEU A 127 -2.54 14.03 -6.42
C LEU A 127 -2.24 15.40 -5.77
N LEU A 128 -1.65 16.35 -6.52
CA LEU A 128 -1.36 17.69 -6.04
C LEU A 128 -2.62 18.54 -5.79
N ASP A 129 -3.75 18.20 -6.43
CA ASP A 129 -5.06 18.82 -6.18
C ASP A 129 -5.74 18.26 -4.91
N ILE A 130 -5.17 17.21 -4.31
CA ILE A 130 -5.69 16.55 -3.13
C ILE A 130 -4.84 16.95 -1.93
N GLU A 131 -5.48 17.54 -0.93
CA GLU A 131 -4.81 17.81 0.33
C GLU A 131 -4.69 16.51 1.14
N VAL A 132 -3.55 15.82 1.06
CA VAL A 132 -3.29 14.64 1.90
C VAL A 132 -3.19 15.09 3.37
N THR A 133 -4.07 14.55 4.21
CA THR A 133 -4.19 14.87 5.65
C THR A 133 -3.66 13.75 6.54
N LYS A 134 -3.60 12.50 6.05
CA LYS A 134 -3.11 11.37 6.83
C LYS A 134 -2.62 10.24 5.93
N PHE A 135 -1.46 9.67 6.22
CA PHE A 135 -1.07 8.38 5.66
C PHE A 135 -1.47 7.28 6.66
N LEU A 136 -2.29 6.33 6.23
CA LEU A 136 -2.64 5.17 7.04
C LEU A 136 -1.62 4.06 6.80
N PHE A 137 -2.09 2.84 6.58
CA PHE A 137 -1.23 1.69 6.38
C PHE A 137 -0.91 1.53 4.90
N LEU A 138 0.39 1.53 4.56
CA LEU A 138 0.93 1.22 3.23
C LEU A 138 0.34 2.08 2.10
N ASN A 139 -0.77 1.64 1.51
CA ASN A 139 -1.44 2.15 0.32
C ASN A 139 -2.65 3.04 0.64
N ASP A 140 -3.17 3.04 1.87
CA ASP A 140 -4.40 3.78 2.21
C ASP A 140 -4.07 5.16 2.79
N TRP A 141 -4.51 6.22 2.13
CA TRP A 141 -4.32 7.60 2.60
C TRP A 141 -5.67 8.28 2.79
N ILE A 142 -5.70 9.31 3.63
CA ILE A 142 -6.85 10.20 3.79
C ILE A 142 -6.45 11.58 3.27
N GLY A 143 -7.38 12.23 2.59
CA GLY A 143 -7.19 13.61 2.16
C GLY A 143 -8.47 14.43 2.17
N LYS A 144 -8.35 15.64 1.66
CA LYS A 144 -9.47 16.51 1.30
C LYS A 144 -9.38 16.89 -0.16
N TYR A 145 -10.50 16.82 -0.87
CA TYR A 145 -10.63 17.25 -2.25
C TYR A 145 -11.91 18.07 -2.38
N GLU A 146 -11.80 19.29 -2.93
CA GLU A 146 -12.91 20.25 -3.03
C GLU A 146 -13.64 20.48 -1.68
N GLY A 147 -12.87 20.51 -0.58
CA GLY A 147 -13.39 20.70 0.78
C GLY A 147 -14.07 19.47 1.40
N ARG A 148 -14.14 18.34 0.70
CA ARG A 148 -14.73 17.08 1.19
C ARG A 148 -13.64 16.09 1.61
N GLU A 149 -13.89 15.32 2.67
CA GLU A 149 -12.99 14.24 3.04
C GLU A 149 -13.10 13.08 2.05
N VAL A 150 -11.94 12.51 1.70
CA VAL A 150 -11.81 11.41 0.74
C VAL A 150 -10.83 10.37 1.25
N ASP A 151 -11.01 9.13 0.81
CA ASP A 151 -10.03 8.06 1.00
C ASP A 151 -9.32 7.78 -0.32
N LEU A 152 -8.02 7.53 -0.24
CA LEU A 152 -7.15 7.28 -1.38
C LEU A 152 -6.55 5.88 -1.26
N LEU A 153 -6.59 5.13 -2.36
CA LEU A 153 -5.89 3.87 -2.52
C LEU A 153 -4.75 4.05 -3.53
N ILE A 154 -3.50 4.11 -3.04
CA ILE A 154 -2.31 4.39 -3.85
C ILE A 154 -1.48 3.13 -4.09
N GLY A 155 -1.27 2.80 -5.36
CA GLY A 155 -0.41 1.70 -5.81
C GLY A 155 1.05 2.13 -5.92
N TRP A 156 1.86 1.73 -4.94
CA TRP A 156 3.28 2.12 -4.86
C TRP A 156 4.28 0.99 -5.13
N ASP A 157 3.78 -0.24 -5.32
CA ASP A 157 4.54 -1.35 -5.90
C ASP A 157 3.59 -2.17 -6.81
N ASP A 158 4.10 -3.21 -7.47
CA ASP A 158 3.28 -4.01 -8.40
C ASP A 158 2.13 -4.75 -7.68
N SER A 159 2.28 -5.10 -6.39
CA SER A 159 1.23 -5.76 -5.62
C SER A 159 0.10 -4.80 -5.29
N PHE A 160 0.42 -3.59 -4.81
CA PHE A 160 -0.59 -2.57 -4.53
C PHE A 160 -1.18 -1.96 -5.79
N ALA A 161 -0.41 -1.89 -6.89
CA ALA A 161 -0.94 -1.51 -8.19
C ALA A 161 -1.98 -2.52 -8.69
N CYS A 162 -1.76 -3.82 -8.47
CA CYS A 162 -2.77 -4.82 -8.76
C CYS A 162 -4.01 -4.66 -7.86
N CYS A 163 -3.84 -4.32 -6.57
CA CYS A 163 -4.96 -4.00 -5.68
C CYS A 163 -5.79 -2.80 -6.18
N VAL A 164 -5.14 -1.78 -6.73
CA VAL A 164 -5.82 -0.64 -7.38
C VAL A 164 -6.65 -1.12 -8.57
N THR A 165 -6.06 -1.87 -9.51
CA THR A 165 -6.79 -2.39 -10.68
C THR A 165 -7.98 -3.27 -10.26
N MET A 166 -7.79 -4.15 -9.29
CA MET A 166 -8.86 -5.02 -8.78
C MET A 166 -9.96 -4.22 -8.08
N THR A 167 -9.61 -3.21 -7.27
CA THR A 167 -10.58 -2.35 -6.60
C THR A 167 -11.40 -1.56 -7.62
N ASN A 168 -10.75 -1.02 -8.65
CA ASN A 168 -11.42 -0.33 -9.74
C ASN A 168 -12.44 -1.24 -10.45
N GLN A 169 -12.03 -2.47 -10.77
CA GLN A 169 -12.93 -3.46 -11.36
C GLN A 169 -14.07 -3.84 -10.42
N GLY A 170 -13.80 -3.96 -9.11
CA GLY A 170 -14.80 -4.19 -8.07
C GLY A 170 -15.87 -3.10 -8.06
N HIS A 171 -15.48 -1.82 -8.03
CA HIS A 171 -16.43 -0.70 -8.13
C HIS A 171 -17.24 -0.74 -9.42
N LYS A 172 -16.57 -0.91 -10.57
CA LYS A 172 -17.25 -0.96 -11.87
C LYS A 172 -18.29 -2.08 -11.93
N THR A 173 -17.94 -3.25 -11.41
CA THR A 173 -18.82 -4.43 -11.37
C THR A 173 -20.00 -4.25 -10.42
N MET A 174 -19.76 -3.71 -9.21
CA MET A 174 -20.84 -3.42 -8.27
C MET A 174 -21.80 -2.38 -8.83
N CYS A 175 -21.28 -1.33 -9.48
CA CYS A 175 -22.08 -0.28 -10.09
C CYS A 175 -22.93 -0.81 -11.27
N SER A 176 -22.34 -1.57 -12.19
CA SER A 176 -23.06 -2.09 -13.36
C SER A 176 -24.18 -3.09 -13.00
N LEU A 177 -24.13 -3.70 -11.82
CA LEU A 177 -25.17 -4.59 -11.30
C LEU A 177 -26.20 -3.87 -10.42
N GLY A 178 -26.13 -2.54 -10.28
CA GLY A 178 -27.04 -1.76 -9.44
C GLY A 178 -26.80 -1.92 -7.93
N LEU A 179 -25.60 -2.36 -7.53
CA LEU A 179 -25.22 -2.63 -6.14
C LEU A 179 -24.44 -1.48 -5.49
N SER A 180 -24.40 -0.28 -6.10
CA SER A 180 -23.66 0.88 -5.58
C SER A 180 -24.05 1.26 -4.16
N LYS A 181 -25.30 0.96 -3.72
CA LYS A 181 -25.77 1.17 -2.34
C LYS A 181 -24.90 0.47 -1.28
N TYR A 182 -24.20 -0.61 -1.66
CA TYR A 182 -23.32 -1.38 -0.77
C TYR A 182 -21.86 -0.93 -0.83
N THR A 183 -21.52 0.08 -1.60
CA THR A 183 -20.14 0.54 -1.78
C THR A 183 -19.99 2.00 -1.36
N TYR A 184 -18.75 2.40 -1.15
CA TYR A 184 -18.41 3.81 -1.14
C TYR A 184 -18.18 4.28 -2.59
N ASP A 185 -18.69 5.45 -2.95
CA ASP A 185 -18.59 5.97 -4.32
C ASP A 185 -17.13 6.17 -4.77
N LEU A 186 -16.80 5.68 -5.97
CA LEU A 186 -15.53 5.98 -6.63
C LEU A 186 -15.62 7.37 -7.28
N ILE A 187 -14.97 8.36 -6.67
CA ILE A 187 -15.03 9.76 -7.11
C ILE A 187 -14.12 10.00 -8.32
N ALA A 188 -12.89 9.49 -8.28
CA ALA A 188 -11.90 9.73 -9.33
C ALA A 188 -10.79 8.67 -9.38
N HIS A 189 -10.11 8.62 -10.53
CA HIS A 189 -8.79 8.04 -10.67
C HIS A 189 -7.72 9.05 -10.26
N VAL A 190 -6.76 8.64 -9.44
CA VAL A 190 -5.69 9.52 -8.94
C VAL A 190 -4.47 9.40 -9.83
N THR A 191 -4.02 10.53 -10.35
CA THR A 191 -2.83 10.63 -11.21
C THR A 191 -1.72 11.41 -10.52
N TYR A 192 -0.47 11.21 -10.93
CA TYR A 192 0.67 12.02 -10.51
C TYR A 192 1.70 12.04 -11.63
N ASN A 193 2.11 13.23 -12.05
CA ASN A 193 2.94 13.42 -13.24
C ASN A 193 2.34 12.74 -14.49
N GLY A 194 1.00 12.81 -14.62
CA GLY A 194 0.25 12.20 -15.73
C GLY A 194 0.14 10.66 -15.68
N LEU A 195 0.70 10.00 -14.67
CA LEU A 195 0.60 8.55 -14.49
C LEU A 195 -0.51 8.21 -13.50
N LEU A 196 -1.33 7.21 -13.82
CA LEU A 196 -2.28 6.64 -12.86
C LEU A 196 -1.52 6.00 -11.70
N ILE A 197 -1.78 6.48 -10.48
CA ILE A 197 -1.16 5.98 -9.23
C ILE A 197 -2.18 5.44 -8.22
N GLY A 198 -3.48 5.68 -8.40
CA GLY A 198 -4.46 5.23 -7.42
C GLY A 198 -5.91 5.53 -7.74
N LEU A 199 -6.75 5.36 -6.73
CA LEU A 199 -8.19 5.65 -6.73
C LEU A 199 -8.52 6.60 -5.59
N MET A 200 -9.56 7.42 -5.80
CA MET A 200 -10.14 8.29 -4.77
C MET A 200 -11.61 7.91 -4.60
N THR A 201 -11.99 7.54 -3.39
CA THR A 201 -13.38 7.24 -3.01
C THR A 201 -13.91 8.29 -2.05
N GLU A 202 -15.23 8.32 -1.87
CA GLU A 202 -15.78 9.00 -0.71
C GLU A 202 -15.18 8.41 0.58
N ALA A 203 -15.13 9.24 1.61
CA ALA A 203 -14.70 8.83 2.94
C ALA A 203 -15.53 7.64 3.44
N ALA A 204 -14.85 6.57 3.84
CA ALA A 204 -15.47 5.41 4.49
C ALA A 204 -15.93 5.78 5.91
N LEU A 205 -17.10 6.43 5.97
CA LEU A 205 -17.74 6.85 7.21
C LEU A 205 -18.86 5.88 7.59
N GLY A 206 -18.88 5.50 8.86
CA GLY A 206 -19.86 4.59 9.43
C GLY A 206 -19.36 4.02 10.75
N ARG A 207 -20.25 3.35 11.49
CA ARG A 207 -19.85 2.58 12.66
C ARG A 207 -19.51 1.14 12.26
N GLN A 208 -18.67 0.49 13.05
CA GLN A 208 -18.41 -0.94 12.93
C GLN A 208 -19.69 -1.74 13.25
N ILE A 209 -19.79 -2.95 12.68
CA ILE A 209 -20.91 -3.87 12.93
C ILE A 209 -20.92 -4.36 14.38
N ILE A 210 -22.07 -4.48 15.00
CA ILE A 210 -22.28 -5.09 16.32
C ILE A 210 -23.19 -6.31 16.20
N ALA A 211 -23.32 -7.10 17.27
CA ALA A 211 -24.12 -8.33 17.25
C ALA A 211 -25.57 -8.13 16.76
N SER A 212 -26.19 -6.97 17.06
CA SER A 212 -27.55 -6.66 16.61
C SER A 212 -27.67 -6.39 15.10
N ASP A 213 -26.57 -6.11 14.40
CA ASP A 213 -26.58 -5.87 12.94
C ASP A 213 -26.57 -7.18 12.13
N ARG A 214 -26.50 -8.34 12.79
CA ARG A 214 -26.40 -9.65 12.16
C ARG A 214 -27.40 -9.82 11.02
N ALA A 215 -28.68 -9.55 11.25
CA ALA A 215 -29.70 -9.70 10.22
C ALA A 215 -29.42 -8.83 8.99
N ALA A 216 -29.12 -7.54 9.19
CA ALA A 216 -28.85 -6.59 8.10
C ALA A 216 -27.59 -6.96 7.30
N VAL A 217 -26.54 -7.43 7.96
CA VAL A 217 -25.30 -7.87 7.29
C VAL A 217 -25.54 -9.13 6.46
N TYR A 218 -26.24 -10.13 7.00
CA TYR A 218 -26.59 -11.33 6.25
C TYR A 218 -27.49 -11.02 5.05
N GLU A 219 -28.44 -10.10 5.21
CA GLU A 219 -29.30 -9.64 4.11
C GLU A 219 -28.48 -8.93 3.01
N ALA A 220 -27.59 -8.01 3.38
CA ALA A 220 -26.71 -7.34 2.42
C ALA A 220 -25.80 -8.32 1.65
N VAL A 221 -25.24 -9.32 2.34
CA VAL A 221 -24.39 -10.35 1.71
C VAL A 221 -25.21 -11.29 0.82
N ALA A 222 -26.43 -11.65 1.25
CA ALA A 222 -27.35 -12.43 0.42
C ALA A 222 -27.74 -11.67 -0.86
N ASP A 223 -27.99 -10.36 -0.77
CA ASP A 223 -28.37 -9.53 -1.92
C ASP A 223 -27.23 -9.48 -2.95
N ILE A 224 -25.99 -9.18 -2.54
CA ILE A 224 -24.85 -9.17 -3.49
C ILE A 224 -24.61 -10.56 -4.10
N GLN A 225 -24.76 -11.65 -3.31
CA GLN A 225 -24.62 -13.02 -3.84
C GLN A 225 -25.71 -13.34 -4.87
N SER A 226 -26.95 -12.91 -4.62
CA SER A 226 -28.06 -13.11 -5.55
C SER A 226 -27.82 -12.40 -6.90
N HIS A 227 -26.99 -11.36 -6.92
CA HIS A 227 -26.55 -10.65 -8.13
C HIS A 227 -25.28 -11.24 -8.77
N GLY A 228 -24.74 -12.33 -8.23
CA GLY A 228 -23.61 -13.04 -8.81
C GLY A 228 -22.27 -12.66 -8.19
N ILE A 229 -22.28 -11.91 -7.08
CA ILE A 229 -21.06 -11.39 -6.46
C ILE A 229 -20.58 -12.27 -5.33
N LEU A 230 -19.32 -12.65 -5.41
CA LEU A 230 -18.54 -13.16 -4.29
C LEU A 230 -17.63 -12.04 -3.77
N HIS A 231 -17.95 -11.49 -2.60
CA HIS A 231 -17.05 -10.62 -1.85
C HIS A 231 -16.08 -11.46 -0.97
N GLY A 232 -14.87 -11.73 -1.45
CA GLY A 232 -13.88 -12.55 -0.72
C GLY A 232 -13.23 -11.85 0.49
N GLY A 233 -13.41 -10.54 0.61
CA GLY A 233 -12.78 -9.70 1.64
C GLY A 233 -13.64 -9.41 2.86
N LEU A 234 -14.66 -10.23 3.16
CA LEU A 234 -15.54 -10.01 4.31
C LEU A 234 -14.77 -10.21 5.62
N LEU A 235 -14.49 -9.11 6.31
CA LEU A 235 -13.86 -9.03 7.61
C LEU A 235 -14.59 -7.95 8.41
N GLU A 236 -14.49 -7.99 9.75
CA GLU A 236 -15.17 -7.02 10.62
C GLU A 236 -14.83 -5.57 10.25
N ASP A 237 -13.54 -5.31 9.97
CA ASP A 237 -13.01 -3.99 9.61
C ASP A 237 -13.42 -3.51 8.21
N ASN A 238 -14.00 -4.40 7.39
CA ASN A 238 -14.43 -4.10 6.03
C ASN A 238 -15.95 -3.86 5.90
N ILE A 239 -16.73 -4.04 6.97
CA ILE A 239 -18.20 -3.91 6.96
C ILE A 239 -18.60 -2.74 7.87
N TYR A 240 -19.27 -1.76 7.28
CA TYR A 240 -19.70 -0.55 7.97
C TYR A 240 -21.21 -0.45 7.97
N VAL A 241 -21.77 0.00 9.11
CA VAL A 241 -23.16 0.42 9.21
C VAL A 241 -23.21 1.93 9.07
N THR A 242 -23.99 2.39 8.09
CA THR A 242 -24.20 3.80 7.76
C THR A 242 -25.68 4.13 7.87
N ASP A 243 -26.02 5.42 7.74
CA ASP A 243 -27.41 5.86 7.68
C ASP A 243 -28.16 5.32 6.45
N GLN A 244 -27.42 4.84 5.43
CA GLN A 244 -27.97 4.22 4.22
C GLN A 244 -27.98 2.69 4.27
N GLY A 245 -27.58 2.10 5.40
CA GLY A 245 -27.48 0.64 5.59
C GLY A 245 -26.05 0.13 5.59
N ILE A 246 -25.88 -1.14 5.21
CA ILE A 246 -24.59 -1.83 5.21
C ILE A 246 -23.77 -1.40 3.99
N ARG A 247 -22.50 -1.06 4.20
CA ARG A 247 -21.53 -0.79 3.13
C ARG A 247 -20.25 -1.59 3.33
N PHE A 248 -19.66 -2.01 2.22
CA PHE A 248 -18.43 -2.78 2.17
C PHE A 248 -17.27 -1.92 1.67
N THR A 249 -16.11 -2.12 2.26
CA THR A 249 -14.82 -1.64 1.74
C THR A 249 -14.05 -2.82 1.14
N ASN A 250 -12.80 -2.60 0.72
CA ASN A 250 -11.94 -3.65 0.18
C ASN A 250 -12.53 -4.37 -1.06
N LEU A 251 -12.98 -3.57 -2.04
CA LEU A 251 -13.58 -4.11 -3.27
C LEU A 251 -12.57 -4.81 -4.20
N SER A 252 -11.27 -4.80 -3.89
CA SER A 252 -10.29 -5.65 -4.58
C SER A 252 -10.61 -7.15 -4.48
N ALA A 253 -11.42 -7.56 -3.51
CA ALA A 253 -11.80 -8.96 -3.31
C ALA A 253 -13.17 -9.31 -3.94
N VAL A 254 -13.79 -8.40 -4.70
CA VAL A 254 -15.05 -8.65 -5.40
C VAL A 254 -14.78 -9.45 -6.67
N THR A 255 -15.48 -10.56 -6.83
CA THR A 255 -15.44 -11.41 -8.03
C THR A 255 -16.86 -11.69 -8.50
N TYR A 256 -17.09 -11.60 -9.82
CA TYR A 256 -18.38 -11.90 -10.43
C TYR A 256 -18.41 -13.33 -10.98
N TYR A 257 -19.46 -14.07 -10.66
CA TYR A 257 -19.70 -15.44 -11.06
C TYR A 257 -20.93 -15.53 -11.95
N HIS A 258 -20.74 -16.08 -13.16
CA HIS A 258 -21.86 -16.47 -14.03
C HIS A 258 -22.49 -17.80 -13.59
N ASP A 259 -21.67 -18.74 -13.12
CA ASP A 259 -22.12 -20.04 -12.63
C ASP A 259 -22.58 -19.90 -11.17
N ARG A 260 -23.90 -20.08 -10.97
CA ARG A 260 -24.54 -19.90 -9.66
C ARG A 260 -24.21 -21.04 -8.69
N ASP A 261 -23.93 -22.24 -9.20
CA ASP A 261 -23.58 -23.38 -8.37
C ASP A 261 -22.14 -23.25 -7.85
N GLU A 262 -21.23 -22.78 -8.71
CA GLU A 262 -19.86 -22.47 -8.30
C GLU A 262 -19.84 -21.33 -7.26
N LEU A 263 -20.62 -20.26 -7.51
CA LEU A 263 -20.78 -19.17 -6.55
C LEU A 263 -21.29 -19.67 -5.20
N ALA A 264 -22.35 -20.47 -5.18
CA ALA A 264 -22.93 -20.99 -3.94
C ALA A 264 -21.91 -21.81 -3.13
N LYS A 265 -21.09 -22.62 -3.82
CA LYS A 265 -20.03 -23.41 -3.18
C LYS A 265 -18.93 -22.55 -2.55
N GLU A 266 -18.45 -21.52 -3.26
CA GLU A 266 -17.41 -20.62 -2.73
C GLU A 266 -17.98 -19.70 -1.64
N ALA A 267 -19.22 -19.23 -1.79
CA ALA A 267 -19.91 -18.37 -0.81
C ALA A 267 -20.15 -19.09 0.52
N GLU A 268 -20.38 -20.41 0.53
CA GLU A 268 -20.43 -21.19 1.77
C GLU A 268 -19.18 -21.00 2.64
N ILE A 269 -18.01 -20.90 2.00
CA ILE A 269 -16.74 -20.74 2.70
C ILE A 269 -16.46 -19.27 3.00
N LEU A 270 -16.57 -18.41 1.99
CA LEU A 270 -16.07 -17.03 2.06
C LEU A 270 -17.12 -16.03 2.55
N HIS A 271 -18.42 -16.34 2.45
CA HIS A 271 -19.50 -15.56 3.03
C HIS A 271 -19.99 -16.20 4.32
N TRP A 272 -20.65 -17.34 4.24
CA TRP A 272 -21.49 -17.83 5.33
C TRP A 272 -20.70 -18.29 6.55
N LYS A 273 -19.62 -19.07 6.36
CA LYS A 273 -18.73 -19.46 7.47
C LYS A 273 -17.99 -18.28 8.08
N ILE A 274 -17.60 -17.29 7.28
CA ILE A 274 -16.90 -16.11 7.78
C ILE A 274 -17.86 -15.23 8.59
N LEU A 275 -19.07 -14.96 8.09
CA LEU A 275 -20.09 -14.24 8.84
C LEU A 275 -20.49 -14.96 10.13
N ALA A 276 -20.67 -16.28 10.10
CA ALA A 276 -20.95 -17.06 11.30
C ALA A 276 -19.83 -16.85 12.33
N ARG A 277 -18.57 -16.98 11.93
CA ARG A 277 -17.42 -16.73 12.81
C ARG A 277 -17.40 -15.31 13.38
N ILE A 278 -17.67 -14.30 12.55
CA ILE A 278 -17.71 -12.87 12.97
C ILE A 278 -18.76 -12.65 14.07
N PHE A 279 -19.93 -13.28 13.97
CA PHE A 279 -21.02 -13.07 14.92
C PHE A 279 -21.07 -14.10 16.07
N ASP A 280 -20.35 -15.22 15.97
CA ASP A 280 -20.24 -16.24 17.02
C ASP A 280 -19.15 -15.90 18.06
N VAL A 281 -18.06 -15.27 17.64
CA VAL A 281 -17.12 -14.64 18.59
C VAL A 281 -17.87 -13.46 19.17
N GLN A 282 -18.12 -13.46 20.49
CA GLN A 282 -18.78 -12.33 21.15
C GLN A 282 -18.08 -11.04 20.72
N VAL A 283 -18.81 -10.25 19.95
CA VAL A 283 -18.47 -8.92 19.49
C VAL A 283 -18.49 -7.98 20.73
N ASP A 284 -17.63 -8.27 21.71
CA ASP A 284 -17.50 -7.43 22.91
C ASP A 284 -16.65 -6.21 22.56
N SER A 285 -17.30 -5.06 22.68
CA SER A 285 -17.09 -3.85 21.89
C SER A 285 -15.89 -2.98 22.28
N ASN A 286 -14.93 -3.48 23.07
CA ASN A 286 -13.89 -2.61 23.66
C ASN A 286 -12.47 -2.81 23.11
N ASP A 287 -12.15 -3.96 22.52
CA ASP A 287 -10.79 -4.24 21.98
C ASP A 287 -10.68 -4.05 20.46
N ARG A 288 -11.71 -3.49 19.83
CA ARG A 288 -11.73 -3.36 18.38
C ARG A 288 -10.78 -2.25 17.93
N ILE A 289 -9.98 -2.60 16.92
CA ILE A 289 -9.30 -1.62 16.09
C ILE A 289 -10.38 -0.63 15.67
N GLY A 290 -10.27 0.61 16.16
CA GLY A 290 -11.24 1.65 15.82
C GLY A 290 -11.36 1.80 14.30
N PRO A 291 -12.38 2.53 13.81
CA PRO A 291 -12.51 2.88 12.39
C PRO A 291 -11.15 3.19 11.79
N ILE A 292 -10.89 2.82 10.53
CA ILE A 292 -9.55 2.96 9.91
C ILE A 292 -8.93 4.36 10.13
N ARG A 293 -9.80 5.37 10.25
CA ARG A 293 -9.52 6.78 10.55
C ARG A 293 -8.88 7.02 11.93
N ASN A 294 -9.13 6.16 12.91
CA ASN A 294 -8.56 6.20 14.26
C ASN A 294 -7.22 5.47 14.36
N ILE A 295 -6.81 4.74 13.31
CA ILE A 295 -5.51 4.07 13.31
C ILE A 295 -4.41 5.13 13.38
N LYS A 296 -3.45 4.90 14.28
CA LYS A 296 -2.23 5.72 14.37
C LYS A 296 -1.40 5.52 13.10
N THR A 297 -0.90 6.60 12.53
CA THR A 297 -0.10 6.54 11.30
C THR A 297 1.27 5.94 11.59
N ASN A 298 1.80 5.13 10.67
CA ASN A 298 3.20 4.69 10.70
C ASN A 298 4.16 5.69 10.06
N THR A 299 3.68 6.90 9.79
CA THR A 299 4.48 7.98 9.22
C THR A 299 5.49 8.48 10.24
N ILE A 300 6.73 8.68 9.79
CA ILE A 300 7.77 9.29 10.60
C ILE A 300 8.49 10.38 9.81
N VAL A 301 8.83 11.48 10.49
CA VAL A 301 9.70 12.50 9.93
C VAL A 301 11.13 11.95 9.87
N ILE A 302 11.75 12.01 8.69
CA ILE A 302 13.18 11.78 8.52
C ILE A 302 13.88 13.12 8.72
N PRO A 303 14.57 13.36 9.85
CA PRO A 303 15.19 14.65 10.11
C PRO A 303 16.42 14.80 9.22
N ARG A 304 16.60 16.00 8.64
CA ARG A 304 17.81 16.33 7.87
C ARG A 304 19.02 16.35 8.79
N LEU A 305 20.15 15.88 8.29
CA LEU A 305 21.41 16.00 9.03
C LEU A 305 21.95 17.44 8.91
N PRO A 306 22.68 17.94 9.93
CA PRO A 306 23.43 19.18 9.79
C PRO A 306 24.37 19.12 8.60
N THR A 307 24.45 20.20 7.85
CA THR A 307 25.50 20.44 6.86
C THR A 307 26.24 21.73 7.21
N PRO A 308 27.48 21.94 6.73
CA PRO A 308 28.19 23.21 6.96
C PRO A 308 27.37 24.43 6.55
N ASP A 309 26.61 24.33 5.44
CA ASP A 309 25.74 25.39 4.92
C ASP A 309 24.40 25.50 5.68
N ARG A 310 24.10 24.54 6.56
CA ARG A 310 22.88 24.49 7.36
C ARG A 310 23.17 23.90 8.75
N PRO A 311 23.74 24.70 9.66
CA PRO A 311 23.93 24.27 11.04
C PRO A 311 22.58 23.93 11.68
N LEU A 312 22.56 22.93 12.57
CA LEU A 312 21.34 22.59 13.32
C LEU A 312 20.85 23.83 14.06
N SER A 313 19.61 24.23 13.79
CA SER A 313 18.93 25.14 14.72
C SER A 313 18.73 24.38 16.03
N ALA A 314 19.15 24.95 17.15
CA ALA A 314 19.02 24.34 18.47
C ALA A 314 17.57 24.41 19.00
N THR A 315 16.59 24.18 18.12
CA THR A 315 15.18 24.14 18.50
C THR A 315 14.88 22.83 19.21
N GLN A 316 14.02 22.90 20.23
CA GLN A 316 13.62 21.73 21.02
C GLN A 316 12.90 20.69 20.15
N GLU A 317 12.14 21.16 19.16
CA GLU A 317 11.38 20.37 18.20
C GLU A 317 12.32 19.53 17.33
N LEU A 318 13.38 20.13 16.78
CA LEU A 318 14.33 19.42 15.93
C LEU A 318 15.10 18.37 16.74
N ALA A 319 15.55 18.71 17.95
CA ALA A 319 16.19 17.76 18.86
C ALA A 319 15.28 16.57 19.17
N MET A 320 13.99 16.83 19.43
CA MET A 320 12.98 15.79 19.65
C MET A 320 12.80 14.92 18.40
N MET A 321 12.72 15.50 17.20
CA MET A 321 12.63 14.75 15.93
C MET A 321 13.83 13.82 15.73
N HIS A 322 15.05 14.28 15.98
CA HIS A 322 16.26 13.45 15.92
C HIS A 322 16.22 12.31 16.94
N LEU A 323 15.77 12.57 18.18
CA LEU A 323 15.62 11.53 19.20
C LEU A 323 14.62 10.46 18.76
N ILE A 324 13.42 10.85 18.31
CA ILE A 324 12.39 9.93 17.84
C ILE A 324 12.89 9.10 16.67
N TRP A 325 13.56 9.74 15.72
CA TRP A 325 14.17 9.07 14.57
C TRP A 325 15.20 8.04 15.03
N SER A 326 16.09 8.40 15.97
CA SER A 326 17.10 7.48 16.50
C SER A 326 16.49 6.26 17.18
N ILE A 327 15.40 6.45 17.94
CA ILE A 327 14.65 5.35 18.57
C ILE A 327 14.03 4.45 17.50
N TYR A 328 13.47 5.04 16.45
CA TYR A 328 12.81 4.32 15.36
C TYR A 328 13.77 3.43 14.56
N ILE A 329 14.95 3.94 14.20
CA ILE A 329 15.94 3.18 13.40
C ILE A 329 16.76 2.19 14.25
N THR A 330 16.77 2.34 15.58
CA THR A 330 17.50 1.44 16.47
C THR A 330 16.81 0.06 16.51
N PRO A 331 17.54 -1.05 16.21
CA PRO A 331 16.99 -2.39 16.37
C PRO A 331 16.67 -2.65 17.85
N MET A 332 15.40 -2.57 18.24
CA MET A 332 15.00 -2.90 19.61
C MET A 332 15.01 -4.42 19.81
N LYS A 333 15.85 -4.89 20.76
CA LYS A 333 15.79 -6.27 21.25
C LYS A 333 14.44 -6.49 21.92
N GLY A 334 13.60 -7.33 21.33
CA GLY A 334 12.24 -7.58 21.82
C GLY A 334 11.14 -7.22 20.82
N GLY A 335 11.50 -6.83 19.60
CA GLY A 335 10.54 -6.74 18.51
C GLY A 335 9.44 -5.73 18.82
N TRP A 336 9.80 -4.45 18.95
CA TRP A 336 8.85 -3.40 18.57
C TRP A 336 8.45 -3.72 17.14
N LYS A 337 7.36 -4.48 16.97
CA LYS A 337 6.68 -4.73 15.71
C LYS A 337 5.80 -3.50 15.57
N PRO A 338 6.24 -2.42 14.91
CA PRO A 338 5.39 -1.25 14.82
C PRO A 338 4.23 -1.69 13.93
N PHE A 339 3.09 -1.97 14.56
CA PHE A 339 1.76 -2.00 13.96
C PHE A 339 1.50 -3.07 12.88
N CYS A 340 2.30 -4.14 12.84
CA CYS A 340 2.05 -5.30 11.98
C CYS A 340 1.17 -6.33 12.71
N ASP A 341 -0.15 -6.12 12.67
CA ASP A 341 -1.13 -7.11 13.11
C ASP A 341 -1.02 -8.40 12.26
N PRO A 342 -0.76 -9.57 12.87
CA PRO A 342 -0.74 -10.86 12.19
C PRO A 342 -1.98 -11.15 11.33
N GLN A 343 -3.17 -10.69 11.73
CA GLN A 343 -4.41 -10.90 10.97
C GLN A 343 -4.39 -10.20 9.60
N LYS A 344 -3.68 -9.07 9.49
CA LYS A 344 -3.53 -8.31 8.22
C LYS A 344 -2.59 -9.00 7.22
N TYR A 345 -1.75 -9.94 7.65
CA TYR A 345 -0.92 -10.75 6.75
C TYR A 345 -1.66 -11.99 6.20
N ALA A 346 -2.70 -12.47 6.89
CA ALA A 346 -3.61 -13.46 6.31
C ALA A 346 -4.33 -12.91 5.06
N TRP A 347 -4.64 -11.61 5.05
CA TRP A 347 -5.11 -10.91 3.85
C TRP A 347 -4.08 -10.96 2.72
N ARG A 348 -2.78 -10.76 2.99
CA ARG A 348 -1.73 -10.89 1.97
C ARG A 348 -1.70 -12.30 1.36
N TYR A 349 -1.83 -13.35 2.17
CA TYR A 349 -1.92 -14.72 1.64
C TYR A 349 -3.17 -14.93 0.78
N LEU A 350 -4.33 -14.39 1.21
CA LEU A 350 -5.57 -14.45 0.45
C LEU A 350 -5.44 -13.68 -0.88
N VAL A 351 -4.90 -12.46 -0.84
CA VAL A 351 -4.67 -11.60 -2.00
C VAL A 351 -3.65 -12.22 -2.94
N GLU A 352 -2.50 -12.72 -2.46
CA GLU A 352 -1.51 -13.39 -3.30
C GLU A 352 -2.08 -14.65 -3.96
N ASN A 353 -2.91 -15.44 -3.25
CA ASN A 353 -3.58 -16.58 -3.84
C ASN A 353 -4.69 -16.19 -4.82
N THR A 354 -5.41 -15.11 -4.54
CA THR A 354 -6.44 -14.55 -5.43
C THR A 354 -5.79 -13.96 -6.66
N MET A 355 -4.66 -13.26 -6.53
CA MET A 355 -3.84 -12.74 -7.62
C MET A 355 -3.23 -13.87 -8.45
N LYS A 356 -2.77 -14.97 -7.83
CA LYS A 356 -2.32 -16.17 -8.57
C LYS A 356 -3.46 -16.79 -9.37
N LYS A 357 -4.66 -16.91 -8.80
CA LYS A 357 -5.86 -17.40 -9.51
C LYS A 357 -6.27 -16.45 -10.63
N TRP A 358 -6.37 -15.16 -10.36
CA TRP A 358 -6.74 -14.11 -11.31
C TRP A 358 -5.75 -14.02 -12.46
N SER A 359 -4.44 -14.03 -12.17
CA SER A 359 -3.39 -14.06 -13.19
C SER A 359 -3.49 -15.31 -14.05
N ALA A 360 -3.72 -16.49 -13.44
CA ALA A 360 -3.91 -17.73 -14.20
C ALA A 360 -5.17 -17.72 -15.08
N GLN A 361 -6.20 -16.95 -14.72
CA GLN A 361 -7.45 -16.84 -15.45
C GLN A 361 -7.42 -15.77 -16.55
N ASN A 362 -6.78 -14.62 -16.30
CA ASN A 362 -6.85 -13.44 -17.18
C ASN A 362 -5.59 -13.19 -18.01
N LEU A 363 -4.41 -13.51 -17.47
CA LEU A 363 -3.16 -13.48 -18.22
C LEU A 363 -2.98 -14.85 -18.86
N GLY A 364 -3.76 -15.10 -19.92
CA GLY A 364 -3.75 -16.35 -20.66
C GLY A 364 -2.32 -16.87 -20.85
N LYS A 365 -2.07 -18.11 -20.43
CA LYS A 365 -0.76 -18.79 -20.39
C LYS A 365 0.16 -18.36 -21.56
N GLY A 366 0.97 -17.35 -21.31
CA GLY A 366 2.00 -16.92 -22.23
C GLY A 366 3.06 -18.01 -22.31
N HIS A 367 3.11 -18.68 -23.46
CA HIS A 367 4.20 -19.55 -23.91
C HIS A 367 4.50 -20.83 -23.10
N GLU A 368 3.61 -21.82 -23.19
CA GLU A 368 4.07 -23.19 -23.49
C GLU A 368 3.22 -23.80 -24.61
N ASN A 369 3.91 -24.38 -25.58
CA ASN A 369 3.44 -24.61 -26.93
C ASN A 369 2.76 -25.99 -27.05
N LYS A 370 1.68 -26.00 -27.84
CA LYS A 370 0.98 -27.14 -28.49
C LYS A 370 -0.14 -27.86 -27.72
N GLN A 371 -1.28 -27.86 -28.42
CA GLN A 371 -2.54 -28.56 -28.19
C GLN A 371 -3.47 -27.95 -27.15
N TRP A 372 -4.39 -27.07 -27.57
CA TRP A 372 -5.80 -27.12 -27.17
C TRP A 372 -6.64 -26.39 -28.23
N ARG A 373 -7.19 -27.14 -29.19
CA ARG A 373 -8.40 -26.72 -29.94
C ARG A 373 -9.59 -27.01 -29.02
N HIS A 374 -10.51 -26.04 -28.93
CA HIS A 374 -11.74 -26.03 -28.13
C HIS A 374 -11.62 -25.61 -26.65
N ARG A 375 -11.74 -24.30 -26.35
CA ARG A 375 -12.90 -23.72 -25.62
C ARG A 375 -12.77 -22.23 -25.26
N LYS A 376 -13.95 -21.59 -25.33
CA LYS A 376 -14.52 -20.43 -24.61
C LYS A 376 -13.80 -19.07 -24.66
N LYS A 377 -14.42 -18.16 -25.43
CA LYS A 377 -14.26 -16.70 -25.34
C LYS A 377 -14.50 -16.24 -23.90
N VAL A 378 -13.51 -15.56 -23.33
CA VAL A 378 -13.74 -14.56 -22.29
C VAL A 378 -14.42 -13.39 -22.99
N ILE A 379 -15.68 -13.12 -22.64
CA ILE A 379 -16.43 -11.96 -23.12
C ILE A 379 -16.56 -11.05 -21.91
N THR A 380 -15.95 -9.87 -21.99
CA THR A 380 -16.12 -8.79 -21.02
C THR A 380 -17.59 -8.38 -20.91
N ALA A 381 -17.97 -7.72 -19.81
CA ALA A 381 -19.31 -7.17 -19.62
C ALA A 381 -19.81 -6.41 -20.87
N PRO A 382 -21.14 -6.32 -21.11
CA PRO A 382 -21.72 -5.61 -22.24
C PRO A 382 -21.14 -4.19 -22.32
N ARG A 383 -20.63 -3.81 -23.49
CA ARG A 383 -20.35 -2.40 -23.78
C ARG A 383 -21.69 -1.71 -23.92
N ASP A 384 -22.00 -0.80 -23.01
CA ASP A 384 -23.08 0.15 -23.21
C ASP A 384 -22.64 1.13 -24.32
N VAL A 385 -23.35 1.05 -25.45
CA VAL A 385 -23.20 1.93 -26.60
C VAL A 385 -23.85 3.26 -26.26
N LEU A 386 -23.05 4.24 -25.82
CA LEU A 386 -23.31 5.67 -26.03
C LEU A 386 -21.95 6.40 -26.11
N GLU A 387 -21.21 6.13 -27.18
CA GLU A 387 -20.10 7.00 -27.61
C GLU A 387 -20.70 8.19 -28.36
N THR A 388 -20.55 9.39 -27.79
CA THR A 388 -20.47 10.61 -28.60
C THR A 388 -18.98 10.86 -28.81
N GLU A 389 -18.53 10.68 -30.04
CA GLU A 389 -17.19 11.05 -30.49
C GLU A 389 -17.03 12.56 -30.35
N GLU A 390 -16.08 13.02 -29.54
CA GLU A 390 -15.22 14.17 -29.84
C GLU A 390 -14.10 14.29 -28.77
N ASP A 391 -12.87 14.43 -29.27
CA ASP A 391 -11.61 14.80 -28.59
C ASP A 391 -10.96 13.81 -27.60
N VAL A 392 -10.35 12.75 -28.15
CA VAL A 392 -9.20 12.07 -27.50
C VAL A 392 -7.91 12.57 -28.14
N ILE A 393 -7.19 13.42 -27.40
CA ILE A 393 -5.82 13.83 -27.70
C ILE A 393 -4.91 12.60 -27.52
N ASP A 394 -4.40 12.08 -28.64
CA ASP A 394 -3.44 10.99 -28.70
C ASP A 394 -2.03 11.50 -28.35
N THR A 395 -1.69 11.49 -27.06
CA THR A 395 -0.33 11.83 -26.55
C THR A 395 0.40 10.64 -25.91
N ALA A 396 0.05 9.39 -26.24
CA ALA A 396 0.61 8.23 -25.54
C ALA A 396 1.25 7.17 -26.46
N THR A 397 2.20 7.58 -27.31
CA THR A 397 2.99 6.62 -28.12
C THR A 397 4.48 6.94 -28.13
N HIS A 398 5.15 6.78 -26.99
CA HIS A 398 6.56 6.35 -26.87
C HIS A 398 6.98 6.33 -25.39
N TYR A 399 6.56 5.31 -24.65
CA TYR A 399 7.19 4.98 -23.38
C TYR A 399 7.95 3.66 -23.55
N ASP A 400 9.27 3.71 -23.33
CA ASP A 400 10.14 2.55 -23.25
C ASP A 400 9.51 1.49 -22.35
N GLN A 401 9.55 0.23 -22.75
CA GLN A 401 9.14 -0.87 -21.90
C GLN A 401 10.03 -0.84 -20.64
N ASP A 402 9.43 -0.56 -19.49
CA ASP A 402 10.06 -0.55 -18.17
C ASP A 402 10.57 -1.96 -17.81
N GLU A 403 11.69 -2.39 -18.39
CA GLU A 403 12.41 -3.55 -17.88
C GLU A 403 12.98 -3.18 -16.49
N PRO A 404 12.65 -3.94 -15.44
CA PRO A 404 13.24 -3.71 -14.14
C PRO A 404 14.76 -3.82 -14.31
N LEU A 405 15.51 -2.84 -13.78
CA LEU A 405 16.96 -2.95 -13.66
C LEU A 405 17.23 -4.27 -12.92
N ALA A 406 17.72 -5.28 -13.65
CA ALA A 406 17.97 -6.60 -13.10
C ALA A 406 19.14 -6.48 -12.12
N ILE A 407 18.82 -6.29 -10.83
CA ILE A 407 19.79 -6.34 -9.74
C ILE A 407 20.13 -7.82 -9.55
N SER A 408 21.08 -8.32 -10.34
CA SER A 408 21.47 -9.72 -10.30
C SER A 408 22.16 -10.04 -8.97
N LEU A 409 21.52 -10.83 -8.12
CA LEU A 409 22.13 -11.46 -6.96
C LEU A 409 23.06 -12.58 -7.43
N ARG A 410 24.25 -12.25 -7.93
CA ARG A 410 25.30 -13.28 -8.11
C ARG A 410 25.80 -13.68 -6.73
N SER A 411 25.26 -14.78 -6.22
CA SER A 411 25.74 -15.49 -5.04
C SER A 411 27.18 -15.98 -5.27
N SER A 412 28.15 -15.12 -4.95
CA SER A 412 29.52 -15.59 -4.73
C SER A 412 29.60 -16.09 -3.30
N LYS A 413 29.71 -17.42 -3.12
CA LYS A 413 30.02 -18.05 -1.82
C LYS A 413 31.23 -17.33 -1.20
N GLY A 414 31.02 -16.63 -0.08
CA GLY A 414 32.10 -15.99 0.69
C GLY A 414 32.12 -14.45 0.76
N ARG A 415 31.17 -13.73 0.15
CA ARG A 415 31.05 -12.27 0.40
C ARG A 415 30.19 -12.01 1.64
N LEU A 416 30.71 -11.18 2.55
CA LEU A 416 29.92 -10.56 3.62
C LEU A 416 28.68 -9.90 2.99
N HIS A 417 27.50 -10.13 3.58
CA HIS A 417 26.26 -9.53 3.08
C HIS A 417 26.43 -8.00 3.07
N PRO A 418 26.00 -7.27 2.02
CA PRO A 418 26.25 -5.83 1.87
C PRO A 418 25.77 -4.96 3.05
N TYR A 419 24.87 -5.49 3.87
CA TYR A 419 24.20 -4.79 4.96
C TYR A 419 24.62 -5.30 6.35
N HIS A 420 25.57 -6.24 6.45
CA HIS A 420 26.17 -6.59 7.73
C HIS A 420 26.97 -5.39 8.24
N ARG A 421 26.47 -4.72 9.29
CA ARG A 421 27.29 -3.77 10.03
C ARG A 421 28.53 -4.50 10.55
N PRO A 422 29.74 -3.94 10.45
CA PRO A 422 30.88 -4.46 11.18
C PRO A 422 30.47 -4.56 12.65
N ALA A 423 30.58 -5.73 13.24
CA ALA A 423 30.40 -5.85 14.68
C ALA A 423 31.43 -4.89 15.32
N LEU A 424 30.96 -3.90 16.07
CA LEU A 424 31.80 -3.07 16.94
C LEU A 424 32.34 -3.97 18.07
N SER A 425 33.22 -4.92 17.74
CA SER A 425 33.87 -5.81 18.69
C SER A 425 35.08 -5.18 19.35
N LYS A 426 35.51 -4.00 18.88
CA LYS A 426 36.47 -3.18 19.62
C LYS A 426 35.70 -2.31 20.61
N LYS A 427 35.66 -2.75 21.87
CA LYS A 427 35.47 -1.82 22.99
C LYS A 427 36.45 -0.67 22.77
N ILE A 428 35.93 0.54 22.60
CA ILE A 428 36.75 1.74 22.72
C ILE A 428 37.12 1.80 24.20
N ILE A 429 38.32 1.33 24.54
CA ILE A 429 38.91 1.57 25.85
C ILE A 429 39.37 3.02 25.79
N VAL A 430 38.56 3.93 26.34
CA VAL A 430 38.99 5.30 26.60
C VAL A 430 39.87 5.22 27.84
N SER A 431 41.19 5.16 27.66
CA SER A 431 42.13 5.43 28.74
C SER A 431 42.18 6.93 28.93
N PHE A 432 41.69 7.41 30.08
CA PHE A 432 42.04 8.74 30.57
C PHE A 432 43.45 8.63 31.17
N GLU A 433 44.40 9.36 30.62
CA GLU A 433 45.68 9.63 31.29
C GLU A 433 45.44 10.85 32.20
N ASP A 434 45.76 10.69 33.49
CA ASP A 434 45.72 11.72 34.54
C ASP A 434 46.82 12.78 34.37
#